data_AF-A0AAU4SVA7-F1
#
_entry.id   AF-A0AAU4SVA7-F1
#
_cell.length_a   1.000
_cell.length_b   1.000
_cell.length_c   1.000
_cell.angle_alpha   90.00
_cell.angle_beta   90.00
_cell.angle_gamma   90.00
#
_symmetry.space_group_name_H-M   'P 1'
#
loop_
_entity.id
_entity.type
_entity.pdbx_description
1 polymer ?
#
loop_
_entity_poly.entity_id
_entity_poly.type
_entity_poly.pdbx_seq_one_letter_code
_entity_poly.pdbx_strand_id
1 'polypeptide(L)'
;MGEHPVNATAPRRMQVLSLLAVAPVLALLMFRLRDVFRDEVAATLPDASEQEVSLGTWAAVAVGSVLNVLVYTAGVLLIAAATAGLCRWLGCEVEFRRLRHLVGGVFALYLLVRTVVLVALTFTEVPSASLMDWLTRPDPGLLLLALATGWALRKVAPEFGVLRVAGCAVAPPLLLALAQIVL
;
A
#
# COMPACT_ATOMS: atom_id res chain seq x y z
N MET A 1 -40.86 0.70 -17.21
CA MET A 1 -40.00 1.01 -16.06
C MET A 1 -39.15 -0.23 -15.80
N GLY A 2 -37.95 -0.27 -16.35
CA GLY A 2 -37.02 -1.38 -16.16
C GLY A 2 -36.04 -0.99 -15.07
N GLU A 3 -36.15 -1.62 -13.90
CA GLU A 3 -35.10 -1.59 -12.89
C GLU A 3 -33.90 -2.33 -13.46
N HIS A 4 -32.93 -1.60 -14.00
CA HIS A 4 -31.60 -2.16 -14.22
C HIS A 4 -31.03 -2.52 -12.84
N PRO A 5 -30.70 -3.80 -12.57
CA PRO A 5 -30.04 -4.16 -11.32
C PRO A 5 -28.69 -3.44 -11.28
N VAL A 6 -28.60 -2.45 -10.40
CA VAL A 6 -27.34 -1.76 -10.12
C VAL A 6 -26.38 -2.81 -9.60
N ASN A 7 -25.38 -3.16 -10.40
CA ASN A 7 -24.30 -4.09 -10.09
C ASN A 7 -23.45 -3.56 -8.92
N ALA A 8 -23.97 -3.65 -7.70
CA ALA A 8 -23.34 -3.22 -6.46
C ALA A 8 -22.13 -4.09 -6.04
N THR A 9 -21.77 -5.09 -6.85
CA THR A 9 -20.69 -6.06 -6.59
C THR A 9 -19.31 -5.61 -7.09
N ALA A 10 -19.24 -4.65 -8.02
CA ALA A 10 -17.98 -4.18 -8.61
C ALA A 10 -16.95 -3.61 -7.61
N PRO A 11 -17.30 -2.72 -6.65
CA PRO A 11 -16.29 -2.05 -5.82
C PRO A 11 -15.62 -2.99 -4.81
N ARG A 12 -16.33 -4.03 -4.34
CA ARG A 12 -15.79 -5.02 -3.40
C ARG A 12 -14.80 -5.97 -4.09
N ARG A 13 -15.08 -6.36 -5.35
CA ARG A 13 -14.21 -7.24 -6.13
C ARG A 13 -12.87 -6.57 -6.45
N MET A 14 -12.87 -5.29 -6.80
CA MET A 14 -11.62 -4.59 -7.16
C MET A 14 -10.66 -4.44 -5.98
N GLN A 15 -11.15 -4.13 -4.77
CA GLN A 15 -10.30 -4.09 -3.57
C GLN A 15 -9.73 -5.46 -3.20
N VAL A 16 -10.57 -6.50 -3.25
CA VAL A 16 -10.12 -7.87 -2.97
C VAL A 16 -9.08 -8.31 -3.99
N LEU A 17 -9.29 -8.04 -5.29
CA LEU A 17 -8.32 -8.34 -6.34
C LEU A 17 -7.00 -7.58 -6.15
N SER A 18 -7.05 -6.29 -5.81
CA SER A 18 -5.82 -5.53 -5.53
C SER A 18 -5.07 -6.06 -4.30
N LEU A 19 -5.77 -6.43 -3.23
CA LEU A 19 -5.14 -7.00 -2.04
C LEU A 19 -4.56 -8.40 -2.31
N LEU A 20 -5.27 -9.23 -3.08
CA LEU A 20 -4.81 -10.55 -3.50
C LEU A 20 -3.60 -10.46 -4.44
N ALA A 21 -3.54 -9.44 -5.32
CA ALA A 21 -2.41 -9.22 -6.21
C ALA A 21 -1.16 -8.74 -5.48
N VAL A 22 -1.31 -8.08 -4.32
CA VAL A 22 -0.18 -7.57 -3.53
C VAL A 22 0.58 -8.68 -2.81
N ALA A 23 -0.12 -9.72 -2.34
CA ALA A 23 0.49 -10.84 -1.61
C ALA A 23 1.64 -11.53 -2.38
N PRO A 24 1.49 -11.97 -3.65
CA PRO A 24 2.58 -12.59 -4.39
C PRO A 24 3.72 -11.61 -4.69
N VAL A 25 3.43 -10.32 -4.89
CA VAL A 25 4.45 -9.29 -5.15
C VAL A 25 5.29 -9.04 -3.89
N LEU A 26 4.66 -8.97 -2.72
CA LEU A 26 5.36 -8.83 -1.43
C LEU A 26 6.17 -10.09 -1.10
N ALA A 27 5.63 -11.28 -1.33
CA ALA A 27 6.38 -12.52 -1.16
C ALA A 27 7.61 -12.57 -2.06
N LEU A 28 7.46 -12.14 -3.32
CA LEU A 28 8.59 -12.02 -4.24
C LEU A 28 9.62 -10.99 -3.75
N LEU A 29 9.19 -9.83 -3.26
CA LEU A 29 10.08 -8.84 -2.67
C LEU A 29 10.87 -9.42 -1.48
N MET A 30 10.20 -10.09 -0.54
CA MET A 30 10.86 -10.72 0.61
C MET A 30 11.84 -11.80 0.19
N PHE A 31 11.51 -12.58 -0.86
CA PHE A 31 12.44 -13.55 -1.44
C PHE A 31 13.67 -12.88 -2.05
N ARG A 32 13.53 -11.71 -2.69
CA ARG A 32 14.67 -10.95 -3.23
C ARG A 32 15.54 -10.32 -2.15
N LEU A 33 14.95 -10.04 -0.97
CA LEU A 33 15.68 -9.57 0.21
C LEU A 33 16.26 -10.71 1.06
N ARG A 34 16.22 -11.96 0.58
CA ARG A 34 16.72 -13.12 1.31
C ARG A 34 18.18 -12.97 1.75
N ASP A 35 19.04 -12.43 0.89
CA ASP A 35 20.46 -12.29 1.22
C ASP A 35 20.67 -11.27 2.34
N VAL A 36 19.88 -10.18 2.37
CA VAL A 36 19.88 -9.24 3.49
C VAL A 36 19.45 -9.92 4.79
N PHE A 37 18.40 -10.74 4.75
CA PHE A 37 17.99 -11.52 5.93
C PHE A 37 19.05 -12.55 6.35
N ARG A 38 19.75 -13.15 5.39
CA ARG A 38 20.83 -14.11 5.67
C ARG A 38 21.97 -13.42 6.41
N ASP A 39 22.40 -12.26 5.91
CA ASP A 39 23.48 -11.48 6.50
C ASP A 39 23.11 -11.02 7.91
N GLU A 40 21.86 -10.58 8.12
CA GLU A 40 21.36 -10.17 9.43
C GLU A 40 21.28 -11.36 10.43
N VAL A 41 20.80 -12.52 9.97
CA VAL A 41 20.74 -13.75 10.80
C VAL A 41 22.13 -14.23 11.17
N ALA A 42 23.08 -14.21 10.23
CA ALA A 42 24.47 -14.59 10.49
C ALA A 42 25.17 -13.61 11.44
N ALA A 43 24.88 -12.31 11.35
CA ALA A 43 25.38 -11.31 12.29
C ALA A 43 24.80 -11.49 13.70
N THR A 44 23.53 -11.89 13.80
CA THR A 44 22.84 -12.12 15.07
C THR A 44 23.26 -13.43 15.74
N LEU A 45 23.61 -14.45 14.96
CA LEU A 45 23.98 -15.79 15.43
C LEU A 45 25.36 -16.20 14.88
N PRO A 46 26.46 -15.62 15.39
CA PRO A 46 27.80 -15.81 14.81
C PRO A 46 28.33 -17.25 14.91
N ASP A 47 27.83 -18.04 15.88
CA ASP A 47 28.25 -19.43 16.11
C ASP A 47 27.29 -20.47 15.48
N ALA A 48 26.25 -20.02 14.77
CA ALA A 48 25.28 -20.93 14.16
C ALA A 48 25.86 -21.67 12.94
N SER A 49 25.45 -22.92 12.77
CA SER A 49 25.77 -23.71 11.57
C SER A 49 25.10 -23.11 10.32
N GLU A 50 25.64 -23.42 9.13
CA GLU A 50 25.02 -22.97 7.87
C GLU A 50 23.55 -23.41 7.73
N GLN A 51 23.20 -24.56 8.30
CA GLN A 51 21.84 -25.08 8.26
C GLN A 51 20.89 -24.27 9.15
N GLU A 52 21.34 -23.85 10.32
CA GLU A 52 20.59 -22.97 11.23
C GLU A 52 20.40 -21.58 10.63
N VAL A 53 21.45 -21.01 10.02
CA VAL A 53 21.35 -19.71 9.32
C VAL A 53 20.37 -19.80 8.16
N SER A 54 20.41 -20.87 7.36
CA SER A 54 19.47 -21.10 6.26
C SER A 54 18.02 -21.19 6.75
N LEU A 55 17.77 -21.99 7.81
CA LEU A 55 16.44 -22.13 8.41
C LEU A 55 15.92 -20.79 8.95
N GLY A 56 16.76 -20.04 9.68
CA GLY A 56 16.43 -18.71 10.19
C GLY A 56 16.11 -17.72 9.08
N THR A 57 16.88 -17.74 7.99
CA THR A 57 16.63 -16.89 6.81
C THR A 57 15.26 -17.18 6.18
N TRP A 58 14.93 -18.45 5.96
CA TRP A 58 13.63 -18.83 5.38
C TRP A 58 12.46 -18.52 6.32
N ALA A 59 12.64 -18.70 7.62
CA ALA A 59 11.66 -18.29 8.62
C ALA A 59 11.43 -16.77 8.58
N ALA A 60 12.50 -15.96 8.50
CA ALA A 60 12.42 -14.51 8.37
C ALA A 60 11.68 -14.09 7.09
N VAL A 61 11.98 -14.72 5.94
CA VAL A 61 11.27 -14.48 4.67
C VAL A 61 9.79 -14.81 4.78
N ALA A 62 9.43 -15.95 5.37
CA ALA A 62 8.05 -16.38 5.50
C ALA A 62 7.25 -15.48 6.44
N VAL A 63 7.78 -15.22 7.64
CA VAL A 63 7.13 -14.34 8.63
C VAL A 63 7.05 -12.91 8.12
N GLY A 64 8.14 -12.39 7.54
CA GLY A 64 8.18 -11.07 6.92
C GLY A 64 7.14 -10.92 5.80
N SER A 65 6.93 -11.95 4.98
CA SER A 65 5.90 -11.94 3.93
C SER A 65 4.50 -11.82 4.51
N VAL A 66 4.17 -12.61 5.53
CA VAL A 66 2.84 -12.59 6.17
C VAL A 66 2.60 -11.27 6.88
N LEU A 67 3.57 -10.80 7.68
CA LEU A 67 3.46 -9.52 8.39
C LEU A 67 3.29 -8.36 7.42
N ASN A 68 4.05 -8.32 6.32
CA ASN A 68 3.90 -7.28 5.31
C ASN A 68 2.49 -7.27 4.69
N VAL A 69 1.93 -8.44 4.36
CA VAL A 69 0.55 -8.51 3.84
C VAL A 69 -0.47 -7.99 4.86
N LEU A 70 -0.30 -8.33 6.14
CA LEU A 70 -1.18 -7.87 7.21
C LEU A 70 -1.07 -6.35 7.42
N VAL A 71 0.15 -5.82 7.53
CA VAL A 71 0.42 -4.39 7.70
C VAL A 71 -0.12 -3.60 6.51
N TYR A 72 0.12 -4.08 5.30
CA TYR A 72 -0.40 -3.46 4.08
C TYR A 72 -1.92 -3.42 4.06
N THR A 73 -2.56 -4.55 4.36
CA THR A 73 -4.03 -4.65 4.37
C THR A 73 -4.62 -3.74 5.44
N ALA A 74 -4.06 -3.74 6.65
CA ALA A 74 -4.49 -2.87 7.73
C ALA A 74 -4.30 -1.38 7.36
N GLY A 75 -3.15 -1.01 6.81
CA GLY A 75 -2.84 0.34 6.36
C GLY A 75 -3.83 0.85 5.31
N VAL A 76 -4.12 0.03 4.29
CA VAL A 76 -5.13 0.35 3.27
C VAL A 76 -6.50 0.60 3.89
N LEU A 77 -6.95 -0.28 4.80
CA LEU A 77 -8.26 -0.17 5.42
C LEU A 77 -8.37 1.07 6.33
N LEU A 78 -7.35 1.33 7.13
CA LEU A 78 -7.31 2.47 8.05
C LEU A 78 -7.24 3.80 7.31
N ILE A 79 -6.34 3.94 6.34
CA ILE A 79 -6.20 5.17 5.54
C ILE A 79 -7.48 5.45 4.73
N ALA A 80 -8.07 4.40 4.17
CA ALA A 80 -9.34 4.53 3.46
C ALA A 80 -10.48 4.99 4.37
N ALA A 81 -10.58 4.43 5.59
CA ALA A 81 -11.60 4.80 6.56
C ALA A 81 -11.42 6.23 7.07
N ALA A 82 -10.18 6.62 7.40
CA ALA A 82 -9.83 7.95 7.87
C ALA A 82 -10.15 9.02 6.80
N THR A 83 -9.75 8.77 5.54
CA THR A 83 -10.03 9.67 4.43
C THR A 83 -11.53 9.79 4.14
N ALA A 84 -12.26 8.66 4.14
CA ALA A 84 -13.71 8.69 3.98
C ALA A 84 -14.40 9.46 5.13
N GLY A 85 -13.90 9.34 6.36
CA GLY A 85 -14.36 10.11 7.52
C GLY A 85 -14.13 11.60 7.34
N LEU A 86 -12.94 11.99 6.90
CA LEU A 86 -12.60 13.38 6.60
C LEU A 86 -13.51 13.97 5.52
N CYS A 87 -13.77 13.24 4.42
CA CYS A 87 -14.65 13.73 3.37
C CYS A 87 -16.08 13.94 3.85
N ARG A 88 -16.60 13.07 4.70
CA ARG A 88 -17.91 13.27 5.31
C ARG A 88 -17.93 14.46 6.26
N TRP A 89 -16.89 14.65 7.05
CA TRP A 89 -16.74 15.83 7.93
C TRP A 89 -16.72 17.14 7.12
N LEU A 90 -16.11 17.12 5.94
CA LEU A 90 -16.11 18.23 4.98
C LEU A 90 -17.44 18.37 4.18
N GLY A 91 -18.47 17.60 4.52
CA GLY A 91 -19.82 17.70 3.95
C GLY A 91 -20.05 16.89 2.67
N CYS A 92 -19.31 15.80 2.44
CA CYS A 92 -19.56 14.90 1.32
C CYS A 92 -20.81 14.03 1.60
N GLU A 93 -21.78 14.05 0.70
CA GLU A 93 -23.04 13.31 0.85
C GLU A 93 -22.94 11.85 0.38
N VAL A 94 -21.85 11.49 -0.32
CA VAL A 94 -21.59 10.13 -0.77
C VAL A 94 -21.48 9.17 0.43
N GLU A 95 -22.08 7.99 0.27
CA GLU A 95 -22.01 6.93 1.27
C GLU A 95 -20.57 6.63 1.72
N PHE A 96 -20.35 6.59 3.04
CA PHE A 96 -19.04 6.30 3.65
C PHE A 96 -18.39 5.02 3.08
N ARG A 97 -19.19 3.96 2.90
CA ARG A 97 -18.71 2.67 2.37
C ARG A 97 -18.14 2.83 0.97
N ARG A 98 -18.82 3.60 0.11
CA ARG A 98 -18.39 3.86 -1.27
C ARG A 98 -17.11 4.69 -1.31
N LEU A 99 -17.02 5.75 -0.51
CA LEU A 99 -15.81 6.56 -0.37
C LEU A 99 -14.62 5.72 0.12
N ARG A 100 -14.84 4.91 1.16
CA ARG A 100 -13.82 4.02 1.70
C ARG A 100 -13.33 3.01 0.66
N HIS A 101 -14.22 2.41 -0.13
CA HIS A 101 -13.80 1.47 -1.16
C HIS A 101 -13.00 2.14 -2.28
N LEU A 102 -13.43 3.33 -2.71
CA LEU A 102 -12.74 4.12 -3.73
C LEU A 102 -11.35 4.53 -3.28
N VAL A 103 -11.23 5.16 -2.11
CA VAL A 103 -9.93 5.61 -1.59
C VAL A 103 -9.02 4.42 -1.34
N GLY A 104 -9.52 3.36 -0.70
CA GLY A 104 -8.72 2.17 -0.46
C GLY A 104 -8.29 1.46 -1.74
N GLY A 105 -9.10 1.50 -2.80
CA GLY A 105 -8.72 0.98 -4.12
C GLY A 105 -7.60 1.79 -4.77
N VAL A 106 -7.69 3.12 -4.74
CA VAL A 106 -6.64 4.02 -5.25
C VAL A 106 -5.34 3.83 -4.45
N PHE A 107 -5.44 3.79 -3.13
CA PHE A 107 -4.29 3.60 -2.25
C PHE A 107 -3.64 2.23 -2.40
N ALA A 108 -4.43 1.16 -2.50
CA ALA A 108 -3.94 -0.19 -2.76
C ALA A 108 -3.26 -0.30 -4.12
N LEU A 109 -3.78 0.37 -5.15
CA LEU A 109 -3.16 0.42 -6.48
C LEU A 109 -1.83 1.17 -6.45
N TYR A 110 -1.77 2.32 -5.78
CA TYR A 110 -0.53 3.07 -5.61
C TYR A 110 0.56 2.23 -4.93
N LEU A 111 0.22 1.59 -3.81
CA LEU A 111 1.16 0.77 -3.09
C LEU A 111 1.56 -0.48 -3.92
N LEU A 112 0.66 -1.06 -4.71
CA LEU A 112 0.96 -2.18 -5.61
C LEU A 112 1.97 -1.75 -6.68
N VAL A 113 1.74 -0.61 -7.34
CA VAL A 113 2.66 -0.04 -8.32
C VAL A 113 4.03 0.21 -7.68
N ARG A 114 4.06 0.78 -6.46
CA ARG A 114 5.30 1.02 -5.72
C ARG A 114 6.06 -0.28 -5.44
N THR A 115 5.38 -1.33 -4.99
CA THR A 115 6.00 -2.64 -4.74
C THR A 115 6.48 -3.29 -6.04
N VAL A 116 5.73 -3.18 -7.14
CA VAL A 116 6.16 -3.70 -8.46
C VAL A 116 7.41 -2.97 -8.94
N VAL A 117 7.48 -1.64 -8.79
CA VAL A 117 8.68 -0.87 -9.13
C VAL A 117 9.88 -1.30 -8.28
N LEU A 118 9.69 -1.46 -6.97
CA LEU A 118 10.74 -1.97 -6.08
C LEU A 118 11.24 -3.35 -6.53
N VAL A 119 10.33 -4.28 -6.78
CA VAL A 119 10.66 -5.61 -7.29
C VAL A 119 11.39 -5.50 -8.62
N ALA A 120 10.93 -4.66 -9.55
CA ALA A 120 11.58 -4.43 -10.85
C ALA A 120 13.03 -3.92 -10.67
N LEU A 121 13.28 -2.99 -9.75
CA LEU A 121 14.62 -2.47 -9.46
C LEU A 121 15.55 -3.55 -8.87
N THR A 122 15.02 -4.57 -8.19
CA THR A 122 15.85 -5.73 -7.79
C THR A 122 16.37 -6.55 -8.97
N PHE A 123 15.87 -6.33 -10.20
CA PHE A 123 16.38 -6.98 -11.41
C PHE A 123 17.46 -6.15 -12.11
N THR A 124 17.72 -4.91 -11.71
CA THR A 124 18.61 -3.99 -12.43
C THR A 124 20.02 -3.87 -11.84
N GLU A 125 20.53 -4.90 -11.14
CA GLU A 125 21.84 -4.91 -10.43
C GLU A 125 22.10 -3.71 -9.50
N VAL A 126 21.04 -3.02 -9.09
CA VAL A 126 21.14 -1.87 -8.19
C VAL A 126 21.56 -2.36 -6.80
N PRO A 127 22.58 -1.75 -6.16
CA PRO A 127 22.99 -2.14 -4.82
C PRO A 127 21.84 -2.07 -3.81
N SER A 128 21.77 -3.05 -2.90
CA SER A 128 20.73 -3.13 -1.86
C SER A 128 20.66 -1.88 -0.98
N ALA A 129 21.80 -1.24 -0.72
CA ALA A 129 21.87 0.04 0.00
C ALA A 129 21.09 1.16 -0.71
N SER A 130 21.19 1.24 -2.05
CA SER A 130 20.46 2.23 -2.85
C SER A 130 18.95 1.94 -2.92
N LEU A 131 18.55 0.66 -2.84
CA LEU A 131 17.14 0.28 -2.73
C LEU A 131 16.56 0.68 -1.38
N MET A 132 17.31 0.51 -0.29
CA MET A 132 16.91 0.98 1.04
C MET A 132 16.82 2.51 1.11
N ASP A 133 17.76 3.22 0.48
CA ASP A 133 17.74 4.68 0.36
C ASP A 133 16.51 5.20 -0.41
N TRP A 134 16.00 4.42 -1.37
CA TRP A 134 14.77 4.74 -2.10
C TRP A 134 13.52 4.52 -1.25
N LEU A 135 13.55 3.59 -0.29
CA LEU A 135 12.46 3.36 0.65
C LEU A 135 12.33 4.49 1.69
N THR A 136 13.45 5.11 2.08
CA THR A 136 13.50 6.14 3.13
C THR A 136 13.32 7.57 2.63
N ARG A 137 13.48 7.83 1.33
CA ARG A 137 13.33 9.18 0.75
C ARG A 137 11.86 9.60 0.56
N PRO A 138 11.58 10.92 0.56
CA PRO A 138 10.25 11.45 0.23
C PRO A 138 9.81 10.95 -1.15
N ASP A 139 8.71 10.21 -1.20
CA ASP A 139 8.26 9.58 -2.44
C ASP A 139 7.52 10.57 -3.34
N PRO A 140 8.03 10.89 -4.55
CA PRO A 140 7.30 11.72 -5.51
C PRO A 140 5.95 11.10 -5.92
N GLY A 141 5.79 9.79 -5.77
CA GLY A 141 4.54 9.07 -5.94
C GLY A 141 3.41 9.51 -5.01
N LEU A 142 3.71 10.19 -3.89
CA LEU A 142 2.68 10.77 -3.02
C LEU A 142 1.85 11.85 -3.72
N LEU A 143 2.47 12.63 -4.62
CA LEU A 143 1.74 13.58 -5.47
C LEU A 143 0.80 12.86 -6.43
N LEU A 144 1.25 11.75 -7.04
CA LEU A 144 0.41 10.94 -7.92
C LEU A 144 -0.77 10.32 -7.16
N LEU A 145 -0.55 9.87 -5.92
CA LEU A 145 -1.61 9.38 -5.05
C LEU A 145 -2.63 10.48 -4.73
N ALA A 146 -2.18 11.69 -4.43
CA ALA A 146 -3.08 12.84 -4.22
C ALA A 146 -3.91 13.13 -5.48
N LEU A 147 -3.26 13.22 -6.65
CA LEU A 147 -3.92 13.49 -7.92
C LEU A 147 -4.93 12.40 -8.29
N ALA A 148 -4.57 11.13 -8.15
CA ALA A 148 -5.44 9.99 -8.43
C ALA A 148 -6.64 9.97 -7.48
N THR A 149 -6.42 10.24 -6.19
CA THR A 149 -7.50 10.33 -5.19
C THR A 149 -8.44 11.48 -5.51
N GLY A 150 -7.90 12.67 -5.80
CA GLY A 150 -8.69 13.85 -6.16
C GLY A 150 -9.51 13.63 -7.43
N TRP A 151 -8.91 13.02 -8.46
CA TRP A 151 -9.62 12.65 -9.68
C TRP A 151 -10.76 11.66 -9.40
N ALA A 152 -10.50 10.61 -8.63
CA ALA A 152 -11.50 9.61 -8.28
C ALA A 152 -12.65 10.20 -7.44
N LEU A 153 -12.33 11.09 -6.49
CA LEU A 153 -13.33 11.81 -5.70
C LEU A 153 -14.20 12.72 -6.57
N ARG A 154 -13.63 13.48 -7.52
CA ARG A 154 -14.43 14.29 -8.45
C ARG A 154 -15.40 13.48 -9.30
N LYS A 155 -15.06 12.22 -9.62
CA LYS A 155 -15.94 11.34 -10.39
C LYS A 155 -17.12 10.82 -9.58
N VAL A 156 -16.97 10.73 -8.25
CA VAL A 156 -17.98 10.12 -7.37
C VAL A 156 -18.76 11.13 -6.55
N ALA A 157 -18.18 12.32 -6.30
CA ALA A 157 -18.80 13.45 -5.59
C ALA A 157 -18.61 14.74 -6.41
N PRO A 158 -19.26 14.90 -7.57
CA PRO A 158 -19.12 16.10 -8.41
C PRO A 158 -19.60 17.39 -7.72
N GLU A 159 -20.52 17.27 -6.77
CA GLU A 159 -21.01 18.36 -5.91
C GLU A 159 -19.94 18.89 -4.93
N PHE A 160 -18.85 18.14 -4.77
CA PHE A 160 -17.78 18.47 -3.85
C PHE A 160 -16.84 19.52 -4.48
N GLY A 161 -16.88 20.74 -3.94
CA GLY A 161 -16.07 21.85 -4.43
C GLY A 161 -14.57 21.54 -4.45
N VAL A 162 -13.83 22.20 -5.35
CA VAL A 162 -12.41 21.93 -5.65
C VAL A 162 -11.52 21.90 -4.40
N LEU A 163 -11.71 22.86 -3.49
CA LEU A 163 -10.94 22.95 -2.24
C LEU A 163 -11.20 21.77 -1.30
N ARG A 164 -12.45 21.30 -1.20
CA ARG A 164 -12.82 20.16 -0.35
C ARG A 164 -12.27 18.86 -0.91
N VAL A 165 -12.31 18.70 -2.24
CA VAL A 165 -11.68 17.57 -2.93
C VAL A 165 -10.18 17.56 -2.67
N ALA A 166 -9.50 18.70 -2.81
CA ALA A 166 -8.07 18.80 -2.54
C ALA A 166 -7.73 18.44 -1.09
N GLY A 167 -8.50 18.94 -0.12
CA GLY A 167 -8.33 18.59 1.30
C GLY A 167 -8.45 17.09 1.58
N CYS A 168 -9.47 16.44 1.01
CA CYS A 168 -9.61 14.99 1.07
C CYS A 168 -8.48 14.22 0.37
N ALA A 169 -8.07 14.70 -0.81
CA ALA A 169 -7.10 14.01 -1.65
C ALA A 169 -5.69 14.00 -1.06
N VAL A 170 -5.36 14.99 -0.23
CA VAL A 170 -4.07 15.06 0.49
C VAL A 170 -4.05 14.14 1.72
N ALA A 171 -5.20 13.67 2.21
CA ALA A 171 -5.23 12.85 3.42
C ALA A 171 -4.50 11.50 3.28
N PRO A 172 -4.69 10.69 2.20
CA PRO A 172 -3.93 9.46 2.04
C PRO A 172 -2.40 9.64 2.02
N PRO A 173 -1.82 10.55 1.21
CA PRO A 173 -0.37 10.74 1.23
C PRO A 173 0.14 11.34 2.53
N LEU A 174 -0.63 12.23 3.20
CA LEU A 174 -0.24 12.76 4.50
C LEU A 174 -0.21 11.68 5.58
N LEU A 175 -1.24 10.82 5.63
CA LEU A 175 -1.28 9.70 6.58
C LEU A 175 -0.16 8.69 6.32
N LEU A 176 0.16 8.42 5.05
CA LEU A 176 1.28 7.55 4.70
C LEU A 176 2.63 8.18 5.09
N ALA A 177 2.83 9.47 4.82
CA ALA A 177 4.05 10.18 5.20
C ALA A 177 4.24 10.23 6.74
N LEU A 178 3.16 10.44 7.50
CA LEU A 178 3.19 10.38 8.96
C LEU A 178 3.54 8.96 9.46
N ALA A 179 2.97 7.92 8.85
CA ALA A 179 3.31 6.55 9.20
C ALA A 179 4.79 6.22 8.95
N GLN A 180 5.40 6.80 7.92
CA GLN A 180 6.83 6.65 7.61
C GLN A 180 7.77 7.38 8.58
N ILE A 181 7.27 8.37 9.34
CA ILE A 181 8.08 9.08 10.35
C ILE A 181 8.08 8.32 11.69
N VAL A 182 7.01 7.58 11.97
CA VAL A 182 6.81 6.87 13.25
C VAL A 182 7.46 5.48 13.24
N LEU A 183 7.72 4.91 12.07
CA LEU A 183 8.35 3.62 11.84
C LEU A 183 9.85 3.78 11.56
#